data_AF-A0A251XSF9-F1
#
_entry.id   AF-A0A251XSF9-F1
#
_cell.length_a   1.000
_cell.length_b   1.000
_cell.length_c   1.000
_cell.angle_alpha   90.00
_cell.angle_beta   90.00
_cell.angle_gamma   90.00
#
_symmetry.space_group_name_H-M   'P 1'
#
loop_
_entity.id
_entity.type
_entity.pdbx_description
1 polymer ?
#
loop_
_entity_poly.entity_id
_entity_poly.type
_entity_poly.pdbx_seq_one_letter_code
_entity_poly.pdbx_strand_id
1 'polypeptide(L)'
;MTLLAAEGLGGSADDALRAIAASGPLPSVRLGGLVVFGVPPRGLVLARQVVVDRALLDLHARIHAAVDAAHAGPDEDSDQDGPAAPEVVPHTRPGAWTPHVSLALRLTAEQLAEAVTALGRIEPEEAPAAGLRRWDPRDRTVRDLA
;
A
#
# COMPACT_ATOMS: atom_id res chain seq x y z
N MET A 1 -1.00 -3.22 4.47
CA MET A 1 -0.88 -3.39 3.00
C MET A 1 -0.41 -2.08 2.39
N THR A 2 0.24 -2.09 1.23
CA THR A 2 0.60 -0.87 0.50
C THR A 2 -0.57 -0.43 -0.38
N LEU A 3 -1.04 0.82 -0.22
CA LEU A 3 -2.11 1.41 -1.04
C LEU A 3 -1.52 2.19 -2.23
N LEU A 4 -0.38 2.83 -2.04
CA LEU A 4 0.33 3.59 -3.07
C LEU A 4 1.82 3.59 -2.72
N ALA A 5 2.68 3.46 -3.73
CA ALA A 5 4.11 3.73 -3.59
C ALA A 5 4.57 4.63 -4.74
N ALA A 6 5.46 5.58 -4.45
CA ALA A 6 6.05 6.50 -5.42
C ALA A 6 7.47 6.90 -4.98
N GLU A 7 8.28 7.42 -5.90
CA GLU A 7 9.67 7.86 -5.59
C GLU A 7 9.75 9.09 -4.67
N GLY A 8 8.64 9.81 -4.51
CA GLY A 8 8.45 10.88 -3.53
C GLY A 8 6.98 11.29 -3.49
N LEU A 9 6.45 11.62 -2.32
CA LEU A 9 5.06 12.09 -2.17
C LEU A 9 4.95 13.56 -1.76
N GLY A 10 6.03 14.17 -1.26
CA GLY A 10 5.99 15.54 -0.75
C GLY A 10 5.10 15.71 0.50
N GLY A 11 5.04 16.95 1.02
CA GLY A 11 4.23 17.29 2.20
C GLY A 11 2.74 17.46 1.90
N SER A 12 2.39 18.00 0.74
CA SER A 12 0.99 18.23 0.32
C SER A 12 0.18 16.93 0.22
N ALA A 13 0.81 15.83 -0.21
CA ALA A 13 0.17 14.52 -0.21
C ALA A 13 -0.18 14.03 1.20
N ASP A 14 0.68 14.25 2.21
CA ASP A 14 0.37 13.84 3.59
C ASP A 14 -0.89 14.53 4.09
N ASP A 15 -1.06 15.83 3.79
CA ASP A 15 -2.25 16.59 4.18
C ASP A 15 -3.51 16.10 3.45
N ALA A 16 -3.41 15.81 2.16
CA ALA A 16 -4.52 15.24 1.39
C ALA A 16 -4.95 13.86 1.93
N LEU A 17 -3.99 13.02 2.32
CA LEU A 17 -4.26 11.71 2.91
C LEU A 17 -4.87 11.81 4.33
N ARG A 18 -4.44 12.77 5.13
CA ARG A 18 -5.08 13.09 6.43
C ARG A 18 -6.54 13.50 6.24
N ALA A 19 -6.82 14.33 5.23
CA ALA A 19 -8.19 14.75 4.92
C ALA A 19 -9.08 13.56 4.50
N ILE A 20 -8.53 12.61 3.72
CA ILE A 20 -9.23 11.36 3.40
C ILE A 20 -9.55 10.57 4.68
N ALA A 21 -8.58 10.40 5.58
CA ALA A 21 -8.81 9.65 6.81
C ALA A 21 -9.79 10.35 7.77
N ALA A 22 -9.81 11.68 7.79
CA ALA A 22 -10.79 12.46 8.56
C ALA A 22 -12.22 12.43 7.96
N SER A 23 -12.37 12.05 6.69
CA SER A 23 -13.68 12.03 6.01
C SER A 23 -14.61 10.89 6.47
N GLY A 24 -14.09 9.89 7.16
CA GLY A 24 -14.86 8.78 7.69
C GLY A 24 -13.98 7.62 8.15
N PRO A 25 -14.58 6.58 8.76
CA PRO A 25 -13.82 5.42 9.22
C PRO A 25 -13.16 4.69 8.05
N LEU A 26 -11.96 4.16 8.30
CA LEU A 26 -11.30 3.27 7.36
C LEU A 26 -12.07 1.93 7.27
N PRO A 27 -12.18 1.33 6.07
CA PRO A 27 -12.85 0.04 5.93
C PRO A 27 -12.06 -1.06 6.65
N SER A 28 -12.77 -1.97 7.31
CA SER A 28 -12.20 -3.28 7.69
C SER A 28 -11.72 -4.02 6.44
N VAL A 29 -10.70 -4.85 6.60
CA VAL A 29 -10.16 -5.67 5.51
C VAL A 29 -10.33 -7.13 5.85
N ARG A 30 -10.67 -7.95 4.85
CA ARG A 30 -10.77 -9.39 5.04
C ARG A 30 -9.50 -10.07 4.55
N LEU A 31 -8.81 -10.76 5.44
CA LEU A 31 -7.64 -11.57 5.14
C LEU A 31 -8.09 -12.95 4.66
N GLY A 32 -7.66 -13.33 3.45
CA GLY A 32 -8.06 -14.55 2.75
C GLY A 32 -7.05 -15.68 2.92
N GLY A 33 -6.57 -16.27 1.82
CA GLY A 33 -5.56 -17.34 1.85
C GLY A 33 -4.12 -16.82 2.00
N LEU A 34 -3.15 -17.72 1.86
CA LEU A 34 -1.74 -17.36 1.70
C LEU A 34 -1.42 -17.12 0.22
N VAL A 35 -0.57 -16.13 -0.04
CA VAL A 35 0.04 -15.89 -1.35
C VAL A 35 1.56 -15.83 -1.20
N VAL A 36 2.26 -16.30 -2.22
CA VAL A 36 3.72 -16.33 -2.28
C VAL A 36 4.17 -15.59 -3.53
N PHE A 37 5.17 -14.73 -3.37
CA PHE A 37 5.81 -14.01 -4.47
C PHE A 37 7.30 -13.85 -4.22
N GLY A 38 8.01 -13.26 -5.18
CA GLY A 38 9.47 -13.23 -5.17
C GLY A 38 10.08 -14.46 -5.84
N VAL A 39 11.37 -14.36 -6.16
CA VAL A 39 12.12 -15.43 -6.82
C VAL A 39 13.52 -15.52 -6.22
N PRO A 40 14.12 -16.71 -6.13
CA PRO A 40 15.53 -16.85 -5.81
C PRO A 40 16.41 -16.05 -6.79
N PRO A 41 17.57 -15.50 -6.36
CA PRO A 41 18.13 -15.57 -5.01
C PRO A 41 17.64 -14.46 -4.06
N ARG A 42 16.74 -13.58 -4.52
CA ARG A 42 16.22 -12.45 -3.71
C ARG A 42 15.36 -12.91 -2.53
N GLY A 43 14.86 -14.15 -2.60
CA GLY A 43 14.07 -14.82 -1.57
C GLY A 43 12.56 -14.67 -1.81
N LEU A 44 11.81 -15.57 -1.16
CA LEU A 44 10.35 -15.65 -1.25
C LEU A 44 9.71 -14.76 -0.17
N VAL A 45 8.54 -14.24 -0.49
CA VAL A 45 7.70 -13.49 0.44
C VAL A 45 6.43 -14.30 0.67
N LEU A 46 6.12 -14.53 1.94
CA LEU A 46 4.86 -15.13 2.37
C LEU A 46 3.94 -14.02 2.88
N ALA A 47 2.71 -13.97 2.39
CA ALA A 47 1.74 -12.95 2.77
C ALA A 47 0.32 -13.50 2.90
N ARG A 48 -0.52 -12.79 3.66
CA ARG A 48 -1.98 -12.94 3.63
C ARG A 48 -2.52 -12.18 2.44
N GLN A 49 -3.35 -12.83 1.63
CA GLN A 49 -4.13 -12.14 0.61
C GLN A 49 -5.17 -11.25 1.28
N VAL A 50 -5.39 -10.06 0.73
CA VAL A 50 -6.50 -9.19 1.13
C VAL A 50 -7.60 -9.30 0.09
N VAL A 51 -8.82 -9.57 0.55
CA VAL A 51 -10.00 -9.58 -0.30
C VAL A 51 -10.27 -8.17 -0.80
N VAL A 52 -10.39 -8.03 -2.11
CA VAL A 52 -10.70 -6.78 -2.77
C VAL A 52 -12.21 -6.62 -2.87
N ASP A 53 -12.78 -5.79 -2.01
CA ASP A 53 -14.17 -5.35 -2.10
C ASP A 53 -14.26 -3.91 -2.63
N ARG A 54 -15.49 -3.41 -2.78
CA ARG A 54 -15.73 -2.06 -3.31
C ARG A 54 -15.20 -0.97 -2.39
N ALA A 55 -15.37 -1.11 -1.07
CA ALA A 55 -14.93 -0.09 -0.12
C ALA A 55 -13.41 0.09 -0.14
N LEU A 56 -12.66 -1.01 -0.27
CA LEU A 56 -11.21 -0.97 -0.41
C LEU A 56 -10.78 -0.36 -1.76
N LEU A 57 -11.46 -0.71 -2.86
CA LEU A 57 -11.19 -0.11 -4.18
C LEU A 57 -11.48 1.39 -4.20
N ASP A 58 -12.58 1.83 -3.58
CA ASP A 58 -12.96 3.24 -3.51
C ASP A 58 -11.95 4.04 -2.66
N LEU A 59 -11.49 3.49 -1.54
CA LEU A 59 -10.41 4.11 -0.76
C LEU A 59 -9.11 4.20 -1.58
N HIS A 60 -8.73 3.12 -2.26
CA HIS A 60 -7.54 3.07 -3.09
C HIS A 60 -7.57 4.12 -4.20
N ALA A 61 -8.67 4.20 -4.95
CA ALA A 61 -8.85 5.19 -6.01
C ALA A 61 -8.82 6.62 -5.48
N ARG A 62 -9.49 6.91 -4.35
CA ARG A 62 -9.46 8.24 -3.72
C ARG A 62 -8.04 8.65 -3.29
N ILE A 63 -7.25 7.72 -2.77
CA ILE A 63 -5.86 7.98 -2.37
C ILE A 63 -5.01 8.38 -3.59
N HIS A 64 -5.11 7.64 -4.71
CA HIS A 64 -4.39 8.00 -5.94
C HIS A 64 -4.84 9.36 -6.46
N ALA A 65 -6.14 9.61 -6.57
CA ALA A 65 -6.68 10.88 -7.04
C ALA A 65 -6.25 12.08 -6.17
N ALA A 66 -6.19 11.90 -4.85
CA ALA A 66 -5.76 12.96 -3.94
C ALA A 66 -4.27 13.24 -4.03
N VAL A 67 -3.44 12.21 -4.24
CA VAL A 67 -2.00 12.39 -4.49
C VAL A 67 -1.79 13.10 -5.82
N ASP A 68 -2.48 12.71 -6.88
CA ASP A 68 -2.38 13.37 -8.20
C ASP A 68 -2.79 14.85 -8.10
N ALA A 69 -3.93 15.14 -7.46
CA ALA A 69 -4.40 16.51 -7.27
C ALA A 69 -3.46 17.37 -6.39
N ALA A 70 -2.77 16.78 -5.41
CA ALA A 70 -1.80 17.48 -4.57
C ALA A 70 -0.52 17.90 -5.33
N HIS A 71 -0.31 17.39 -6.54
CA HIS A 71 0.83 17.70 -7.40
C HIS A 71 0.42 18.41 -8.71
N ALA A 72 -0.86 18.41 -9.07
CA ALA A 72 -1.41 19.30 -10.10
C ALA A 72 -1.53 20.72 -9.53
N GLY A 73 -0.44 21.50 -9.62
CA GLY A 73 -0.46 22.91 -9.22
C GLY A 73 -1.40 23.77 -10.09
N PRO A 74 -1.70 25.03 -9.69
CA PRO A 74 -2.58 25.93 -10.44
C PRO A 74 -2.00 26.47 -11.77
N ASP A 75 -0.73 26.21 -12.09
CA ASP A 75 -0.03 26.81 -13.22
C ASP A 75 0.51 25.75 -14.22
N GLU A 76 -0.38 25.08 -14.95
CA GLU A 76 0.01 24.27 -16.13
C GLU A 76 0.41 25.13 -17.35
N ASP A 77 0.22 26.46 -17.28
CA ASP A 77 0.54 27.44 -18.34
C ASP A 77 1.80 28.29 -18.06
N SER A 78 2.61 27.95 -17.05
CA SER A 78 3.88 28.64 -16.80
C SER A 78 5.07 27.75 -17.16
N ASP A 79 6.03 28.29 -17.91
CA ASP A 79 7.35 27.70 -18.21
C ASP A 79 8.18 27.54 -16.90
N GLN A 80 7.70 26.76 -15.94
CA GLN A 80 8.21 26.74 -14.57
C GLN A 80 8.50 25.30 -14.11
N ASP A 81 9.72 25.12 -13.60
CA ASP A 81 10.26 23.94 -12.90
C ASP A 81 9.44 23.57 -11.63
N GLY A 82 8.15 23.26 -11.80
CA GLY A 82 7.32 22.67 -10.75
C GLY A 82 7.70 21.19 -10.54
N PRO A 83 7.56 20.64 -9.32
CA PRO A 83 7.82 19.23 -9.11
C PRO A 83 6.81 18.41 -9.93
N ALA A 84 7.30 17.67 -10.91
CA ALA A 84 6.49 16.75 -11.70
C ALA A 84 5.66 15.83 -10.79
N ALA A 85 4.47 15.43 -11.26
CA ALA A 85 3.64 14.47 -10.57
C ALA A 85 4.46 13.22 -10.19
N PRO A 86 4.24 12.66 -8.99
CA PRO A 86 5.12 11.64 -8.44
C PRO A 86 5.02 10.37 -9.29
N GLU A 87 6.16 9.79 -9.64
CA GLU A 87 6.16 8.55 -10.39
C GLU A 87 5.67 7.40 -9.50
N VAL A 88 4.39 7.05 -9.67
CA VAL A 88 3.74 5.95 -8.95
C VAL A 88 4.23 4.60 -9.47
N VAL A 89 4.57 3.71 -8.55
CA VAL A 89 5.00 2.34 -8.82
C VAL A 89 3.88 1.58 -9.54
N PRO A 90 4.13 1.01 -10.75
CA PRO A 90 3.07 0.48 -11.62
C PRO A 90 2.13 -0.54 -10.98
N HIS A 91 2.65 -1.49 -10.20
CA HIS A 91 1.84 -2.55 -9.55
C HIS A 91 1.11 -2.09 -8.27
N THR A 92 1.11 -0.78 -8.00
CA THR A 92 0.27 -0.15 -6.97
C THR A 92 -0.83 0.71 -7.56
N ARG A 93 -0.87 0.89 -8.89
CA ARG A 93 -1.91 1.66 -9.58
C ARG A 93 -3.26 0.91 -9.54
N PRO A 94 -4.38 1.64 -9.59
CA PRO A 94 -5.72 1.05 -9.78
C PRO A 94 -5.72 0.07 -10.96
N GLY A 95 -6.33 -1.11 -10.77
CA GLY A 95 -6.39 -2.17 -11.78
C GLY A 95 -5.13 -3.03 -11.93
N ALA A 96 -3.98 -2.63 -11.37
CA ALA A 96 -2.72 -3.38 -11.40
C ALA A 96 -2.22 -3.80 -10.00
N TRP A 97 -3.06 -3.62 -8.98
CA TRP A 97 -2.72 -3.79 -7.57
C TRP A 97 -3.12 -5.16 -7.03
N THR A 98 -2.17 -5.84 -6.36
CA THR A 98 -2.41 -7.08 -5.62
C THR A 98 -2.26 -6.81 -4.12
N PRO A 99 -3.33 -6.43 -3.41
CA PRO A 99 -3.25 -6.13 -1.99
C PRO A 99 -2.94 -7.35 -1.14
N HIS A 100 -1.98 -7.19 -0.24
CA HIS A 100 -1.53 -8.24 0.65
C HIS A 100 -0.96 -7.66 1.95
N VAL A 101 -0.86 -8.52 2.96
CA VAL A 101 -0.16 -8.24 4.23
C VAL A 101 0.98 -9.23 4.34
N SER A 102 2.22 -8.77 4.15
CA SER A 102 3.41 -9.59 4.28
C SER A 102 3.55 -10.11 5.72
N LEU A 103 3.79 -11.42 5.84
CA LEU A 103 4.06 -12.10 7.11
C LEU A 103 5.57 -12.31 7.31
N ALA A 104 6.26 -12.71 6.23
CA ALA A 104 7.68 -12.96 6.25
C ALA A 104 8.30 -12.62 4.88
N LEU A 105 9.56 -12.17 4.91
CA LEU A 105 10.29 -11.71 3.73
C LEU A 105 11.61 -12.49 3.61
N ARG A 106 12.07 -12.67 2.37
CA ARG A 106 13.38 -13.26 2.03
C ARG A 106 13.55 -14.71 2.51
N LEU A 107 12.48 -15.50 2.44
CA LEU A 107 12.51 -16.91 2.80
C LEU A 107 13.20 -17.76 1.71
N THR A 108 13.89 -18.81 2.11
CA THR A 108 14.18 -19.95 1.21
C THR A 108 12.92 -20.80 1.00
N ALA A 109 12.99 -21.79 0.11
CA ALA A 109 11.89 -22.73 -0.10
C ALA A 109 11.63 -23.60 1.14
N GLU A 110 12.70 -24.00 1.83
CA GLU A 110 12.64 -24.78 3.07
C GLU A 110 12.00 -23.96 4.18
N GLN A 111 12.43 -22.71 4.37
CA GLN A 111 11.84 -21.81 5.36
C GLN A 111 10.37 -21.47 5.04
N LEU A 112 10.00 -21.40 3.77
CA LEU A 112 8.60 -21.24 3.37
C LEU A 112 7.76 -22.45 3.81
N ALA A 113 8.24 -23.68 3.60
CA ALA A 113 7.55 -24.89 4.03
C ALA A 113 7.38 -24.95 5.56
N GLU A 114 8.44 -24.59 6.30
CA GLU A 114 8.39 -24.46 7.76
C GLU A 114 7.38 -23.40 8.21
N ALA A 115 7.38 -22.22 7.57
CA ALA A 115 6.46 -21.14 7.90
C ALA A 115 4.99 -21.51 7.65
N VAL A 116 4.70 -22.17 6.52
CA VAL A 116 3.34 -22.68 6.22
C VAL A 116 2.91 -23.73 7.25
N THR A 117 3.83 -24.61 7.64
CA THR A 117 3.56 -25.62 8.68
C THR A 117 3.27 -24.96 10.03
N ALA A 118 4.06 -23.97 10.42
CA ALA A 118 3.91 -23.24 11.67
C ALA A 118 2.59 -22.43 11.75
N LEU A 119 2.14 -21.88 10.63
CA LEU A 119 0.86 -21.17 10.55
C LEU A 119 -0.36 -22.10 10.71
N GLY A 120 -0.21 -23.38 10.35
CA GLY A 120 -1.27 -24.38 10.51
C GLY A 120 -2.53 -24.05 9.70
N ARG A 121 -3.70 -24.22 10.32
CA ARG A 121 -5.00 -23.97 9.68
C ARG A 121 -5.23 -22.46 9.53
N ILE A 122 -5.49 -22.06 8.29
CA ILE A 122 -5.71 -20.67 7.91
C ILE A 122 -7.19 -20.45 7.60
N GLU A 123 -7.86 -19.64 8.40
CA GLU A 123 -9.25 -19.23 8.18
C GLU A 123 -9.33 -17.78 7.67
N PRO A 124 -10.41 -17.42 6.97
CA PRO A 124 -10.71 -16.02 6.68
C PRO A 124 -10.87 -15.22 7.98
N GLU A 125 -10.32 -14.01 8.00
CA GLU A 125 -10.33 -13.15 9.18
C GLU A 125 -10.74 -11.73 8.78
N GLU A 126 -11.68 -11.14 9.51
CA GLU A 126 -11.95 -9.71 9.40
C GLU A 126 -11.00 -8.94 10.32
N ALA A 127 -10.18 -8.07 9.73
CA ALA A 127 -9.16 -7.29 10.40
C ALA A 127 -9.48 -5.79 10.24
N PRO A 128 -9.78 -5.07 11.34
CA PRO A 128 -9.94 -3.62 11.27
C PRO A 128 -8.66 -2.93 10.81
N ALA A 129 -8.79 -1.90 9.97
CA ALA A 129 -7.66 -1.06 9.60
C ALA A 129 -7.26 -0.17 10.79
N ALA A 130 -6.01 -0.32 11.26
CA ALA A 130 -5.51 0.43 12.43
C ALA A 130 -5.26 1.92 12.16
N GLY A 131 -5.10 2.32 10.90
CA GLY A 131 -4.71 3.66 10.53
C GLY A 131 -4.07 3.77 9.16
N LEU A 132 -3.76 4.99 8.75
CA LEU A 132 -2.95 5.28 7.57
C LEU A 132 -1.58 5.77 8.01
N ARG A 133 -0.54 5.29 7.34
CA ARG A 133 0.83 5.74 7.59
C ARG A 133 1.59 5.86 6.28
N ARG A 134 2.52 6.79 6.22
CA ARG A 134 3.55 6.85 5.19
C ARG A 134 4.84 6.27 5.73
N TRP A 135 5.46 5.39 4.95
CA TRP A 135 6.81 4.91 5.21
C TRP A 135 7.77 5.56 4.21
N ASP A 136 8.89 6.09 4.71
CA ASP A 136 9.94 6.65 3.87
C ASP A 136 11.13 5.68 3.80
N PRO A 137 11.48 5.13 2.61
CA PRO A 137 12.64 4.24 2.47
C PRO A 137 13.98 4.90 2.73
N ARG A 138 14.12 6.20 2.42
CA ARG A 138 15.41 6.92 2.48
C ARG A 138 15.84 7.08 3.93
N ASP A 139 14.92 7.59 4.74
CA ASP A 139 15.17 7.87 6.15
C ASP A 139 14.71 6.73 7.08
N ARG A 140 14.04 5.71 6.52
CA ARG A 140 13.45 4.57 7.25
C ARG A 140 12.45 5.00 8.32
N THR A 141 11.78 6.13 8.11
CA THR A 141 10.82 6.71 9.06
C THR A 141 9.39 6.27 8.75
N VAL A 142 8.56 6.26 9.79
CA VAL A 142 7.12 6.11 9.68
C VAL A 142 6.47 7.42 10.13
N ARG A 143 5.49 7.88 9.36
CA ARG A 143 4.65 9.04 9.70
C ARG A 143 3.20 8.57 9.73
N ASP A 144 2.57 8.69 10.89
CA ASP A 144 1.15 8.41 11.03
C ASP A 144 0.33 9.55 10.41
N LEU A 145 -0.71 9.16 9.67
CA LEU A 145 -1.62 10.04 8.95
C LEU A 145 -3.05 9.94 9.51
N ALA A 146 -3.39 8.82 10.16
CA ALA A 146 -4.55 8.62 11.02
C ALA A 146 -4.40 7.32 11.80
#